data_AF-E1NS27-F1
#
_entry.id   AF-E1NS27-F1
#
_cell.length_a   1.000
_cell.length_b   1.000
_cell.length_c   1.000
_cell.angle_alpha   90.00
_cell.angle_beta   90.00
_cell.angle_gamma   90.00
#
_symmetry.space_group_name_H-M   'P 1'
#
loop_
_entity.id
_entity.type
_entity.pdbx_description
1 polymer ?
#
loop_
_entity_poly.entity_id
_entity_poly.type
_entity_poly.pdbx_seq_one_letter_code
_entity_poly.pdbx_strand_id
1 'polypeptide(L)' 'MPQIPDSLKPTLKIISRKPIVATDKELEENNRSHSAKLRVAEKL' A
#
# COMPACT_ATOMS: atom_id res chain seq x y z
N MET A 1 19.94 13.48 16.05
CA MET A 1 18.66 12.99 15.49
C MET A 1 18.23 11.78 16.32
N PRO A 2 16.95 11.61 16.67
CA PRO A 2 16.53 10.49 17.49
C PRO A 2 16.67 9.19 16.68
N GLN A 3 17.54 8.29 17.14
CA GLN A 3 17.70 6.94 16.58
C GLN A 3 16.80 5.99 17.34
N ILE A 4 15.85 5.39 16.62
CA ILE A 4 14.90 4.43 17.17
C ILE A 4 15.67 3.13 17.47
N PRO A 5 15.56 2.56 18.69
CA PRO A 5 16.22 1.30 19.04
C PRO A 5 15.86 0.17 18.08
N ASP A 6 16.81 -0.73 17.80
CA ASP A 6 16.61 -1.89 16.90
C ASP A 6 15.39 -2.75 17.26
N SER A 7 15.03 -2.82 18.54
CA SER A 7 13.86 -3.55 19.05
C SER A 7 12.51 -2.92 18.70
N LEU A 8 12.50 -1.67 18.24
CA LEU A 8 11.31 -0.92 17.83
C LEU A 8 11.27 -0.73 16.31
N LYS A 9 12.20 -1.34 15.57
CA LYS A 9 12.16 -1.31 14.10
C LYS A 9 10.88 -2.00 13.63
N PRO A 10 10.08 -1.35 12.76
CA PRO A 10 8.88 -1.97 12.25
C PRO A 10 9.24 -3.22 11.47
N THR A 11 8.58 -4.34 11.77
CA THR A 11 8.80 -5.64 11.10
C THR A 11 8.38 -5.61 9.63
N LEU A 12 7.57 -4.63 9.25
CA LEU A 12 7.02 -4.44 7.92
C LEU A 12 7.41 -3.06 7.40
N LYS A 13 7.99 -3.01 6.20
CA LYS A 13 8.23 -1.77 5.46
C LYS A 13 7.03 -1.51 4.54
N ILE A 14 6.33 -0.40 4.77
CA ILE A 14 5.21 0.01 3.91
C ILE A 14 5.78 0.53 2.58
N ILE A 15 5.51 -0.17 1.48
CA ILE A 15 5.94 0.23 0.14
C ILE A 15 4.96 1.27 -0.42
N SER A 16 3.65 1.00 -0.37
CA SER A 16 2.64 1.92 -0.88
C SER A 16 2.00 2.76 0.23
N ARG A 17 2.47 4.02 0.36
CA ARG A 17 1.87 5.00 1.30
C ARG A 17 0.52 5.53 0.82
N LYS A 18 0.36 5.71 -0.50
CA LYS A 18 -0.94 6.01 -1.14
C LYS A 18 -1.52 4.72 -1.71
N PRO A 19 -2.83 4.49 -1.62
CA PRO A 19 -3.47 3.32 -2.21
C PRO A 19 -3.32 3.35 -3.73
N ILE A 20 -3.05 2.20 -4.33
CA ILE A 20 -3.10 2.03 -5.78
C ILE A 20 -4.57 1.81 -6.14
N VAL A 21 -5.10 2.65 -7.02
CA VAL A 21 -6.48 2.62 -7.50
C VAL A 21 -6.55 1.95 -8.87
N ALA A 22 -7.72 1.42 -9.21
CA ALA A 22 -7.99 0.86 -10.53
C ALA A 22 -7.84 1.94 -11.62
N THR A 23 -7.40 1.52 -12.81
CA THR A 23 -7.24 2.42 -13.95
C THR A 23 -8.57 2.67 -14.66
N ASP A 24 -8.68 3.75 -15.44
CA ASP A 24 -9.93 4.14 -16.10
C ASP A 24 -10.48 3.03 -17.02
N LYS A 25 -9.60 2.31 -17.73
CA LYS A 25 -9.97 1.15 -18.57
C LYS A 25 -10.57 -0.01 -17.76
N GLU A 26 -10.01 -0.32 -16.60
CA GLU A 26 -10.55 -1.36 -15.72
C GLU A 26 -11.90 -0.96 -15.10
N LEU A 27 -12.13 0.34 -14.88
CA LEU A 27 -13.42 0.84 -14.40
C LEU A 27 -14.52 0.73 -15.47
N GLU A 28 -14.16 0.93 -16.74
CA GLU A 28 -15.06 0.74 -17.89
C GLU A 28 -15.40 -0.73 -18.11
N GLU A 29 -14.44 -1.64 -18.01
CA GLU A 29 -14.68 -3.08 -18.19
C GLU A 29 -15.30 -3.75 -16.95
N ASN A 30 -14.99 -3.25 -15.75
CA ASN A 30 -15.47 -3.81 -14.49
C ASN A 30 -15.83 -2.72 -13.47
N ASN A 31 -17.12 -2.37 -13.46
CA ASN A 31 -17.68 -1.38 -12.53
C ASN A 31 -17.47 -1.70 -11.04
N ARG A 32 -17.16 -2.97 -10.68
CA ARG A 32 -16.90 -3.37 -9.28
C ARG A 32 -15.51 -2.95 -8.80
N SER A 33 -14.61 -2.57 -9.71
CA SER A 33 -13.25 -2.13 -9.38
C SER A 33 -13.19 -0.71 -8.79
N HIS A 34 -14.28 0.07 -8.88
CA HIS A 34 -14.34 1.47 -8.44
C HIS A 34 -14.00 1.70 -6.96
N SER A 35 -14.23 0.71 -6.11
CA SER A 35 -13.92 0.80 -4.68
C SER A 35 -12.59 0.13 -4.29
N ALA A 36 -11.92 -0.56 -5.21
CA ALA A 36 -10.71 -1.32 -4.91
C ALA A 36 -9.53 -0.37 -4.62
N LYS A 37 -8.87 -0.58 -3.47
CA LYS A 37 -7.70 0.17 -3.03
C LYS A 37 -6.61 -0.80 -2.58
N LEU A 38 -5.61 -1.02 -3.42
CA LEU A 38 -4.50 -1.93 -3.13
C LEU A 38 -3.48 -1.25 -2.21
N ARG A 39 -3.08 -1.96 -1.15
CA ARG A 39 -2.02 -1.56 -0.20
C ARG A 39 -1.02 -2.71 -0.05
N VAL A 40 0.27 -2.40 -0.09
CA VAL A 40 1.37 -3.38 -0.10
C VAL A 40 2.39 -3.01 0.97
N ALA A 41 2.75 -3.99 1.80
CA ALA A 41 3.84 -3.92 2.74
C ALA A 41 4.76 -5.12 2.53
N GLU A 42 6.07 -4.90 2.70
CA GLU A 42 7.11 -5.91 2.59
C GLU A 42 7.60 -6.29 3.99
N LYS A 43 7.82 -7.59 4.21
CA LYS A 43 8.42 -8.08 5.45
C LYS A 43 9.93 -7.96 5.35
N LEU A 44 10.54 -7.33 6.36
CA LEU A 44 12.00 -7.18 6.51
C LEU A 44 12.65 -8.48 6.98
#